data_AF-A0A956Q6W5-F1
#
_entry.id   AF-A0A956Q6W5-F1
#
_cell.length_a   1.000
_cell.length_b   1.000
_cell.length_c   1.000
_cell.angle_alpha   90.00
_cell.angle_beta   90.00
_cell.angle_gamma   90.00
#
_symmetry.space_group_name_H-M   'P 1'
#
loop_
_entity.id
_entity.type
_entity.pdbx_description
1 polymer ?
#
loop_
_entity_poly.entity_id
_entity_poly.type
_entity_poly.pdbx_seq_one_letter_code
_entity_poly.pdbx_strand_id
1 'polypeptide(L)'
;ESPDVALSDAQMQRGLLTAGLVGELVSRRMFLSGAAGGCQAEVGVATGMAAAAIVEVLGGTPRQVMDATAMAFKNLMGLVCDPVAGLVEVPCTKRNAVGVVHASAAATMALAGIESFVPLDEVVDAMVKVGQMMSPKLKESAEGGLAMTPTGQAFTQQLKAKADARPPESE
;
A
#
# COMPACT_ATOMS: atom_id res chain seq x y z
N GLU A 1 14.77 24.44 -1.30
CA GLU A 1 14.63 23.84 -2.64
C GLU A 1 15.19 22.44 -2.55
N SER A 2 14.37 21.40 -2.76
CA SER A 2 14.89 20.03 -2.77
C SER A 2 15.76 19.88 -4.00
N PRO A 3 17.04 19.47 -3.89
CA PRO A 3 17.86 19.23 -5.07
C PRO A 3 17.21 18.10 -5.85
N ASP A 4 16.88 18.36 -7.12
CA ASP A 4 16.48 17.30 -8.05
C ASP A 4 17.63 16.30 -8.12
N VAL A 5 17.48 15.17 -7.42
CA VAL A 5 18.43 14.05 -7.52
C VAL A 5 18.23 13.47 -8.92
N ALA A 6 19.02 13.94 -9.88
CA ALA A 6 19.06 13.34 -11.20
C ALA A 6 19.60 11.90 -11.06
N LEU A 7 18.67 10.93 -11.04
CA LEU A 7 19.02 9.51 -10.97
C LEU A 7 19.52 9.04 -12.33
N SER A 8 20.64 8.31 -12.35
CA SER A 8 21.04 7.56 -13.53
C SER A 8 20.07 6.41 -13.81
N ASP A 9 20.00 5.96 -15.07
CA ASP A 9 19.23 4.77 -15.46
C ASP A 9 19.60 3.54 -14.61
N ALA A 10 20.89 3.38 -14.30
CA ALA A 10 21.36 2.29 -13.45
C ALA A 10 20.82 2.39 -12.02
N GLN A 11 20.70 3.60 -11.45
CA GLN A 11 20.07 3.79 -10.14
C GLN A 11 18.57 3.49 -10.20
N MET A 12 17.86 4.00 -11.20
CA MET A 12 16.44 3.72 -11.38
C MET A 12 16.17 2.21 -11.51
N GLN A 13 16.98 1.51 -12.31
CA GLN A 13 16.90 0.06 -12.46
C GLN A 13 17.13 -0.67 -11.13
N ARG A 14 18.16 -0.31 -10.35
CA ARG A 14 18.40 -0.92 -9.04
C ARG A 14 17.27 -0.66 -8.05
N GLY A 15 16.72 0.55 -8.03
CA GLY A 15 15.56 0.89 -7.21
C GLY A 15 14.34 0.03 -7.55
N LEU A 16 14.03 -0.12 -8.84
CA LEU A 16 12.94 -0.97 -9.33
C LEU A 16 13.16 -2.46 -9.01
N LEU A 17 14.39 -2.95 -9.19
CA LEU A 17 14.76 -4.33 -8.84
C LEU A 17 14.58 -4.56 -7.34
N THR A 18 15.03 -3.62 -6.50
CA THR A 18 14.90 -3.72 -5.04
C THR A 18 13.43 -3.70 -4.61
N ALA A 19 12.60 -2.82 -5.18
CA ALA A 19 11.16 -2.83 -4.96
C ALA A 19 10.55 -4.18 -5.32
N GLY A 20 10.86 -4.71 -6.50
CA GLY A 20 10.37 -5.99 -6.98
C GLY A 20 10.79 -7.16 -6.09
N LEU A 21 12.06 -7.18 -5.65
CA LEU A 21 12.57 -8.20 -4.75
C LEU A 21 11.89 -8.16 -3.37
N VAL A 22 11.65 -6.96 -2.81
CA VAL A 22 10.87 -6.83 -1.57
C VAL A 22 9.45 -7.34 -1.77
N GLY A 23 8.80 -6.98 -2.87
CA GLY A 23 7.46 -7.49 -3.21
C GLY A 23 7.43 -9.02 -3.30
N GLU A 24 8.39 -9.62 -3.99
CA GLU A 24 8.55 -11.09 -4.11
C GLU A 24 8.84 -11.77 -2.77
N LEU A 25 9.66 -11.18 -1.90
CA LEU A 25 9.91 -11.74 -0.58
C LEU A 25 8.66 -11.73 0.30
N VAL A 26 7.88 -10.64 0.23
CA VAL A 26 6.62 -10.51 0.97
C VAL A 26 5.55 -11.45 0.41
N SER A 27 5.46 -11.61 -0.92
CA SER A 27 4.46 -12.47 -1.59
C SER A 27 4.54 -13.93 -1.16
N ARG A 28 5.73 -14.40 -0.75
CA ARG A 28 5.95 -15.77 -0.26
C ARG A 28 5.24 -16.07 1.06
N ARG A 29 4.85 -15.05 1.82
CA ARG A 29 4.19 -15.21 3.13
C ARG A 29 2.84 -14.51 3.20
N MET A 30 2.67 -13.42 2.47
CA MET A 30 1.51 -12.54 2.57
C MET A 30 0.71 -12.51 1.27
N PHE A 31 -0.60 -12.48 1.39
CA PHE A 31 -1.49 -12.15 0.28
C PHE A 31 -1.25 -10.71 -0.20
N LEU A 32 -1.37 -10.47 -1.51
CA LEU A 32 -1.19 -9.14 -2.13
C LEU A 32 -2.51 -8.61 -2.71
N SER A 33 -3.59 -8.73 -1.94
CA SER A 33 -4.94 -8.30 -2.36
C SER A 33 -5.74 -7.78 -1.17
N GLY A 34 -6.50 -6.72 -1.43
CA GLY A 34 -7.41 -6.06 -0.50
C GLY A 34 -8.50 -7.00 -0.02
N ALA A 35 -9.03 -7.83 -0.92
CA ALA A 35 -9.99 -8.89 -0.59
C ALA A 35 -9.44 -9.92 0.41
N ALA A 36 -8.14 -10.21 0.37
CA ALA A 36 -7.53 -11.24 1.21
C ALA A 36 -7.15 -10.74 2.60
N GLY A 37 -6.64 -9.52 2.74
CA GLY A 37 -6.37 -8.98 4.08
C GLY A 37 -6.17 -7.48 4.19
N GLY A 38 -7.01 -6.74 3.48
CA GLY A 38 -7.13 -5.30 3.61
C GLY A 38 -6.12 -4.54 2.76
N CYS A 39 -6.25 -3.22 2.73
CA CYS A 39 -5.38 -2.35 1.93
C CYS A 39 -3.93 -2.34 2.44
N GLN A 40 -3.66 -2.85 3.65
CA GLN A 40 -2.28 -3.14 4.09
C GLN A 40 -1.56 -4.13 3.15
N ALA A 41 -2.30 -5.03 2.48
CA ALA A 41 -1.77 -6.00 1.54
C ALA A 41 -1.46 -5.42 0.16
N GLU A 42 -1.98 -4.22 -0.13
CA GLU A 42 -1.84 -3.56 -1.43
C GLU A 42 -1.01 -2.30 -1.26
N VAL A 43 -1.63 -1.22 -0.75
CA VAL A 43 -0.98 0.07 -0.53
C VAL A 43 0.09 -0.04 0.56
N GLY A 44 -0.13 -0.85 1.60
CA GLY A 44 0.90 -1.11 2.61
C GLY A 44 2.15 -1.74 2.03
N VAL A 45 1.99 -2.82 1.25
CA VAL A 45 3.10 -3.49 0.57
C VAL A 45 3.77 -2.57 -0.44
N ALA A 46 3.01 -1.88 -1.28
CA ALA A 46 3.54 -0.92 -2.25
C ALA A 46 4.34 0.21 -1.58
N THR A 47 3.89 0.68 -0.40
CA THR A 47 4.61 1.68 0.39
C THR A 47 5.95 1.16 0.90
N GLY A 48 6.02 -0.08 1.39
CA GLY A 48 7.31 -0.67 1.81
C GLY A 48 8.25 -0.98 0.65
N MET A 49 7.71 -1.36 -0.52
CA MET A 49 8.47 -1.49 -1.77
C MET A 49 9.06 -0.14 -2.20
N ALA A 50 8.27 0.94 -2.11
CA ALA A 50 8.74 2.29 -2.41
C ALA A 50 9.81 2.75 -1.41
N ALA A 51 9.62 2.49 -0.11
CA ALA A 51 10.62 2.82 0.92
C ALA A 51 11.96 2.11 0.63
N ALA A 52 11.90 0.83 0.27
CA ALA A 52 13.06 0.04 -0.12
C ALA A 52 13.79 0.63 -1.34
N ALA A 53 13.03 0.98 -2.38
CA ALA A 53 13.59 1.61 -3.58
C ALA A 53 14.28 2.95 -3.27
N ILE A 54 13.66 3.78 -2.42
CA ILE A 54 14.23 5.08 -2.01
C ILE A 54 15.56 4.87 -1.27
N VAL A 55 15.63 3.91 -0.35
CA VAL A 55 16.89 3.60 0.35
C VAL A 55 17.96 3.14 -0.63
N GLU A 56 17.63 2.25 -1.56
CA GLU A 56 18.58 1.74 -2.58
C GLU A 56 19.12 2.87 -3.46
N VAL A 57 18.26 3.72 -4.03
CA VAL A 57 18.72 4.78 -4.95
C VAL A 57 19.57 5.85 -4.26
N LEU A 58 19.39 6.01 -2.94
CA LEU A 58 20.17 6.89 -2.09
C LEU A 58 21.43 6.22 -1.50
N GLY A 59 21.73 4.98 -1.90
CA GLY A 59 22.97 4.28 -1.52
C GLY A 59 22.97 3.69 -0.12
N GLY A 60 21.78 3.42 0.44
CA GLY A 60 21.64 2.72 1.72
C GLY A 60 22.06 1.26 1.64
N THR A 61 22.31 0.67 2.81
CA THR A 61 22.69 -0.74 2.94
C THR A 61 21.46 -1.66 2.83
N PRO A 62 21.64 -2.96 2.50
CA PRO A 62 20.54 -3.94 2.53
C PRO A 62 19.82 -4.00 3.89
N ARG A 63 20.54 -3.76 5.00
CA ARG A 63 19.93 -3.69 6.33
C ARG A 63 18.96 -2.51 6.44
N GLN A 64 19.38 -1.33 5.99
CA GLN A 64 18.52 -0.13 5.98
C GLN A 64 17.31 -0.29 5.06
N VAL A 65 17.44 -1.04 3.97
CA VAL A 65 16.30 -1.39 3.10
C VAL A 65 15.26 -2.17 3.92
N MET A 66 15.68 -3.21 4.65
CA MET A 66 14.79 -4.01 5.49
C MET A 66 14.17 -3.18 6.63
N ASP A 67 14.95 -2.30 7.25
CA ASP A 67 14.47 -1.42 8.32
C ASP A 67 13.42 -0.43 7.82
N ALA A 68 13.65 0.22 6.67
CA ALA A 68 12.70 1.13 6.06
C ALA A 68 11.39 0.42 5.66
N THR A 69 11.48 -0.76 5.05
CA THR A 69 10.31 -1.57 4.70
C THR A 69 9.52 -1.96 5.96
N ALA A 70 10.20 -2.43 7.01
CA ALA A 70 9.55 -2.81 8.25
C ALA A 70 8.85 -1.62 8.92
N MET A 71 9.49 -0.44 8.95
CA MET A 71 8.88 0.80 9.45
C MET A 71 7.63 1.20 8.66
N ALA A 72 7.70 1.14 7.33
CA ALA A 72 6.58 1.44 6.45
C ALA A 72 5.38 0.52 6.73
N PHE A 73 5.64 -0.79 6.87
CA PHE A 73 4.62 -1.79 7.13
C PHE A 73 3.94 -1.62 8.48
N LYS A 74 4.69 -1.34 9.55
CA LYS A 74 4.14 -1.17 10.90
C LYS A 74 3.07 -0.07 10.98
N ASN A 75 3.27 1.05 10.28
CA ASN A 75 2.33 2.18 10.35
C ASN A 75 1.11 2.01 9.44
N LEU A 76 1.15 1.10 8.47
CA LEU A 76 0.03 0.78 7.57
C LEU A 76 -0.65 -0.56 7.92
N MET A 77 -0.15 -1.26 8.93
CA MET A 77 -0.74 -2.51 9.43
C MET A 77 -2.18 -2.27 9.91
N GLY A 78 -3.09 -3.16 9.54
CA GLY A 78 -4.50 -3.08 9.88
C GLY A 78 -5.33 -2.15 8.98
N LEU A 79 -4.75 -1.59 7.92
CA LEU A 79 -5.50 -0.76 6.97
C LEU A 79 -6.57 -1.59 6.22
N VAL A 80 -7.84 -1.29 6.48
CA VAL A 80 -9.02 -1.92 5.87
C VAL A 80 -9.16 -1.60 4.37
N CYS A 81 -9.85 -2.42 3.58
CA CYS A 81 -9.98 -2.18 2.13
C CYS A 81 -11.27 -1.48 1.67
N ASP A 82 -12.33 -1.33 2.45
CA ASP A 82 -13.63 -0.79 2.01
C ASP A 82 -13.66 0.50 1.12
N PRO A 83 -13.73 0.40 -0.23
CA PRO A 83 -13.75 1.52 -1.16
C PRO A 83 -15.17 1.94 -1.57
N VAL A 84 -15.41 3.24 -1.71
CA VAL A 84 -16.74 3.78 -2.07
C VAL A 84 -17.17 3.27 -3.45
N ALA A 85 -18.38 2.73 -3.51
CA ALA A 85 -18.97 2.14 -4.71
C ALA A 85 -18.13 1.03 -5.37
N GLY A 86 -17.19 0.42 -4.63
CA GLY A 86 -16.26 -0.58 -5.18
C GLY A 86 -15.21 0.00 -6.14
N LEU A 87 -15.08 1.34 -6.21
CA LEU A 87 -14.17 1.99 -7.14
C LEU A 87 -12.79 2.24 -6.53
N VAL A 88 -11.75 2.13 -7.35
CA VAL A 88 -10.35 2.40 -6.95
C VAL A 88 -10.05 3.91 -6.92
N GLU A 89 -10.92 4.68 -6.26
CA GLU A 89 -10.83 6.14 -6.21
C GLU A 89 -10.83 6.66 -4.77
N VAL A 90 -11.88 6.33 -4.01
CA VAL A 90 -12.07 6.79 -2.63
C VAL A 90 -12.08 5.57 -1.70
N PRO A 91 -11.09 5.42 -0.79
CA PRO A 91 -9.99 6.34 -0.47
C PRO A 91 -8.67 6.04 -1.22
N CYS A 92 -8.66 5.13 -2.19
CA CYS A 92 -7.44 4.55 -2.77
C CYS A 92 -6.43 5.58 -3.28
N THR A 93 -6.89 6.65 -3.94
CA THR A 93 -6.01 7.73 -4.43
C THR A 93 -5.29 8.45 -3.28
N LYS A 94 -5.99 8.74 -2.19
CA LYS A 94 -5.45 9.44 -1.02
C LYS A 94 -4.48 8.54 -0.25
N ARG A 95 -4.80 7.24 -0.18
CA ARG A 95 -3.92 6.24 0.44
C ARG A 95 -2.58 6.13 -0.28
N ASN A 96 -2.56 6.16 -1.61
CA ASN A 96 -1.31 6.18 -2.37
C ASN A 96 -0.50 7.46 -2.10
N ALA A 97 -1.14 8.63 -2.06
CA ALA A 97 -0.46 9.88 -1.73
C ALA A 97 0.19 9.85 -0.33
N VAL A 98 -0.55 9.37 0.68
CA VAL A 98 -0.02 9.18 2.04
C VAL A 98 1.09 8.12 2.05
N GLY A 99 0.94 7.05 1.27
CA GLY A 99 1.96 6.01 1.10
C GLY A 99 3.29 6.57 0.62
N VAL A 100 3.29 7.46 -0.39
CA VAL A 100 4.53 8.11 -0.86
C VAL A 100 5.21 8.91 0.26
N VAL A 101 4.46 9.72 0.99
CA VAL A 101 5.01 10.50 2.13
C VAL A 101 5.57 9.56 3.20
N HIS A 102 4.85 8.47 3.46
CA HIS A 102 5.25 7.50 4.47
C HIS A 102 6.51 6.71 4.07
N ALA A 103 6.61 6.29 2.81
CA ALA A 103 7.80 5.63 2.26
C ALA A 103 9.03 6.52 2.39
N SER A 104 8.92 7.80 2.01
CA SER A 104 9.99 8.78 2.12
C SER A 104 10.43 8.99 3.57
N ALA A 105 9.48 9.08 4.51
CA ALA A 105 9.78 9.21 5.93
C ALA A 105 10.50 7.96 6.47
N ALA A 106 10.01 6.76 6.14
CA ALA A 106 10.63 5.50 6.55
C ALA A 106 12.05 5.32 6.01
N ALA A 107 12.26 5.63 4.73
CA ALA A 107 13.57 5.60 4.11
C ALA A 107 14.54 6.61 4.76
N THR A 108 14.07 7.83 5.04
CA THR A 108 14.87 8.86 5.71
C THR A 108 15.30 8.41 7.10
N MET A 109 14.39 7.82 7.89
CA MET A 109 14.70 7.28 9.21
C MET A 109 15.76 6.17 9.13
N ALA A 110 15.61 5.22 8.22
CA ALA A 110 16.56 4.13 8.05
C ALA A 110 17.94 4.62 7.60
N LEU A 111 18.00 5.56 6.65
CA LEU A 111 19.25 6.19 6.19
C LEU A 111 19.95 6.99 7.30
N ALA A 112 19.18 7.55 8.24
CA ALA A 112 19.71 8.19 9.45
C ALA A 112 20.19 7.20 10.53
N GLY A 113 20.13 5.89 10.26
CA GLY A 113 20.58 4.85 11.19
C GLY A 113 19.54 4.47 12.25
N ILE A 114 18.28 4.87 12.09
CA ILE A 114 17.20 4.37 12.94
C ILE A 114 16.88 2.95 12.48
N GLU A 115 16.99 2.00 13.39
CA GLU A 115 16.71 0.59 13.10
C GLU A 115 15.26 0.23 13.43
N SER A 116 14.71 -0.74 12.70
CA SER A 116 13.45 -1.35 13.08
C SER A 116 13.67 -2.30 14.24
N PHE A 117 13.09 -1.99 15.41
CA PHE A 117 13.16 -2.88 16.58
C PHE A 117 12.63 -4.29 16.31
N VAL A 118 11.50 -4.40 15.58
CA VAL A 118 10.95 -5.68 15.13
C VAL A 118 11.47 -5.98 13.72
N PRO A 119 12.10 -7.14 13.48
CA PRO A 119 12.56 -7.56 12.16
C PRO A 119 11.45 -7.61 11.09
N LEU A 120 11.82 -7.43 9.82
CA LEU A 120 10.86 -7.35 8.71
C LEU A 120 9.99 -8.61 8.58
N ASP A 121 10.58 -9.79 8.73
CA ASP A 121 9.87 -11.07 8.64
C ASP A 121 8.79 -11.20 9.73
N GLU A 122 9.09 -10.82 10.97
CA GLU A 122 8.11 -10.77 12.05
C GLU A 122 7.00 -9.74 11.77
N VAL A 123 7.34 -8.59 11.20
CA VAL A 123 6.35 -7.57 10.79
C VAL A 123 5.42 -8.12 9.70
N VAL A 124 5.95 -8.83 8.70
CA VAL A 124 5.14 -9.47 7.65
C VAL A 124 4.22 -10.54 8.25
N ASP A 125 4.74 -11.39 9.15
CA ASP A 125 3.93 -12.41 9.82
C ASP A 125 2.81 -11.77 10.67
N ALA A 126 3.07 -10.62 11.30
CA ALA A 126 2.07 -9.84 12.01
C ALA A 126 1.00 -9.27 11.06
N MET A 127 1.39 -8.70 9.92
CA MET A 127 0.43 -8.21 8.90
C MET A 127 -0.47 -9.34 8.39
N VAL A 128 0.08 -10.53 8.16
CA VAL A 128 -0.68 -11.73 7.75
C VAL A 128 -1.75 -12.06 8.79
N LYS A 129 -1.36 -12.18 10.06
CA LYS A 129 -2.29 -12.48 11.17
C LYS A 129 -3.37 -11.41 11.29
N VAL A 130 -3.01 -10.13 11.21
CA VAL A 130 -3.97 -9.02 11.25
C VAL A 130 -4.96 -9.11 10.09
N GLY A 131 -4.49 -9.38 8.87
CA GLY A 131 -5.38 -9.51 7.71
C GLY A 131 -6.28 -10.74 7.77
N GLN A 132 -5.82 -11.85 8.36
CA GLN A 132 -6.66 -13.04 8.61
C GLN A 132 -7.76 -12.77 9.64
N MET A 133 -7.46 -12.01 10.69
CA MET A 133 -8.44 -11.62 11.71
C MET A 133 -9.41 -10.52 11.25
N MET A 134 -9.05 -9.78 10.20
CA MET A 134 -9.89 -8.70 9.68
C MET A 134 -11.23 -9.25 9.17
N SER A 135 -12.33 -8.65 9.62
CA SER A 135 -13.67 -9.00 9.17
C SER A 135 -13.77 -8.93 7.64
N PRO A 136 -14.38 -9.92 6.96
CA PRO A 136 -14.62 -9.86 5.53
C PRO A 136 -15.30 -8.56 5.08
N LYS A 137 -16.20 -8.01 5.92
CA LYS A 137 -16.92 -6.74 5.67
C LYS A 137 -16.03 -5.50 5.59
N LEU A 138 -14.84 -5.56 6.17
CA LEU A 138 -13.85 -4.49 6.17
C LEU A 138 -12.74 -4.72 5.13
N LYS A 139 -12.90 -5.74 4.28
CA LYS A 139 -12.04 -5.98 3.12
C LYS A 139 -12.73 -5.38 1.88
N GLU A 140 -12.47 -5.96 0.73
CA GLU A 140 -12.94 -5.44 -0.57
C GLU A 140 -14.44 -5.61 -0.81
N SER A 141 -15.15 -6.38 0.04
CA SER A 141 -16.62 -6.52 -0.07
C SER A 141 -17.37 -5.20 0.13
N ALA A 142 -16.72 -4.22 0.76
CA ALA A 142 -17.23 -2.87 0.94
C ALA A 142 -18.52 -2.75 1.78
N GLU A 143 -18.63 -3.57 2.85
CA GLU A 143 -19.89 -3.74 3.60
C GLU A 143 -19.84 -3.19 5.04
N GLY A 144 -18.75 -2.55 5.47
CA GLY A 144 -18.53 -2.27 6.90
C GLY A 144 -18.09 -0.86 7.29
N GLY A 145 -17.47 -0.09 6.42
CA GLY A 145 -16.80 1.17 6.74
C GLY A 145 -17.21 2.32 5.80
N LEU A 146 -16.25 2.86 5.04
CA LEU A 146 -16.44 4.07 4.24
C LEU A 146 -17.53 3.93 3.17
N ALA A 147 -17.62 2.81 2.46
CA ALA A 147 -18.66 2.63 1.43
C ALA A 147 -20.06 2.59 2.02
N MET A 148 -20.19 2.19 3.29
CA MET A 148 -21.47 2.10 4.01
C MET A 148 -21.88 3.38 4.73
N THR A 149 -21.11 4.46 4.59
CA THR A 149 -21.55 5.78 5.05
C THR A 149 -22.74 6.30 4.24
N PRO A 150 -23.59 7.19 4.77
CA PRO A 150 -24.73 7.73 4.03
C PRO A 150 -24.34 8.33 2.68
N THR A 151 -23.23 9.07 2.63
CA THR A 151 -22.69 9.64 1.39
C THR A 151 -22.19 8.56 0.42
N GLY A 152 -21.48 7.55 0.91
CA GLY A 152 -20.99 6.44 0.08
C GLY A 152 -22.12 5.62 -0.55
N GLN A 153 -23.17 5.35 0.23
CA GLN A 153 -24.36 4.64 -0.23
C GLN A 153 -25.15 5.46 -1.25
N ALA A 154 -25.37 6.76 -0.98
CA ALA A 154 -26.05 7.65 -1.92
C ALA A 154 -25.32 7.73 -3.27
N PHE A 155 -23.99 7.85 -3.24
CA PHE A 155 -23.18 7.85 -4.47
C PHE A 155 -23.26 6.52 -5.22
N THR A 156 -23.21 5.40 -4.50
CA THR A 156 -23.35 4.05 -5.10
C THR A 156 -24.70 3.90 -5.80
N GLN A 157 -25.79 4.37 -5.19
CA GLN A 157 -27.13 4.34 -5.80
C GLN A 157 -27.22 5.24 -7.04
N GLN A 158 -26.63 6.43 -7.00
CA GLN A 158 -26.58 7.33 -8.16
C GLN A 158 -25.84 6.70 -9.35
N LEU A 159 -24.72 6.01 -9.09
CA LEU A 159 -23.98 5.32 -10.15
C LEU A 159 -24.78 4.16 -10.75
N LYS A 160 -25.46 3.36 -9.91
CA LYS A 160 -26.35 2.28 -10.38
C LYS A 160 -27.46 2.84 -11.27
N ALA A 161 -28.17 3.87 -10.82
CA ALA A 161 -29.23 4.52 -11.60
C ALA A 161 -28.73 5.07 -12.95
N LYS A 162 -27.51 5.65 -12.99
CA LYS A 162 -26.89 6.11 -14.24
C LYS A 162 -26.49 4.96 -15.18
N ALA A 163 -26.07 3.82 -14.63
CA ALA A 163 -25.74 2.64 -15.41
C ALA A 163 -27.01 2.03 -16.04
N ASP A 164 -28.08 1.91 -15.26
CA ASP A 164 -29.36 1.36 -15.72
C ASP A 164 -30.04 2.27 -16.77
N ALA A 165 -29.81 3.58 -16.71
CA ALA A 165 -30.33 4.54 -17.68
C ALA A 165 -29.50 4.62 -18.98
N ARG A 166 -28.38 3.92 -19.08
CA ARG A 166 -27.51 3.98 -20.27
C ARG A 166 -28.13 3.14 -21.39
N PRO A 167 -28.34 3.69 -22.59
CA PRO A 167 -28.82 2.90 -23.72
C PRO A 167 -27.82 1.76 -24.03
N PRO A 168 -28.28 0.61 -24.53
CA PRO A 168 -27.39 -0.48 -24.91
C PRO A 168 -26.38 0.02 -25.94
N GLU A 169 -25.10 -0.32 -25.74
CA GLU A 169 -24.04 0.03 -26.69
C GLU A 169 -24.38 -0.59 -28.05
N SER A 170 -24.39 0.25 -29.10
CA SER A 170 -24.63 -0.21 -30.47
C SER A 170 -23.46 -1.08 -30.92
N GLU A 171 -23.74 -2.33 -31.27
CA GLU A 171 -22.81 -3.29 -31.91
C GLU A 171 -22.20 -2.75 -33.22
#